data_AF-A0A963W9T7-F1
#
_entry.id   AF-A0A963W9T7-F1
#
_cell.length_a   1.000
_cell.length_b   1.000
_cell.length_c   1.000
_cell.angle_alpha   90.00
_cell.angle_beta   90.00
_cell.angle_gamma   90.00
#
_symmetry.space_group_name_H-M   'P 1'
#
loop_
_entity.id
_entity.type
_entity.pdbx_description
1 polymer ?
#
loop_
_entity_poly.entity_id
_entity_poly.type
_entity_poly.pdbx_seq_one_letter_code
_entity_poly.pdbx_strand_id
1 'polypeptide(L)'
;SPSFNWTLNFRQQVYDKWAEEGRDMTLYDRDRLMSQHYDDSALGQEADERIRTFQRDAAARAGIFHHLITLPTYHTAALSTDNLARRYFGEEGMLGYVKQVQREEIRQGIACVKHQNMAGSDIGDDHKEAFAGEAALKAGGQHNTMNQFAA
;
A
#
# COMPACT_ATOMS: atom_id res chain seq x y z
N SER A 1 15.95 -5.39 15.26
CA SER A 1 15.36 -6.11 14.12
C SER A 1 16.30 -5.94 12.94
N PRO A 2 16.96 -7.00 12.43
CA PRO A 2 17.72 -6.86 11.19
C PRO A 2 16.75 -6.43 10.09
N SER A 3 17.02 -5.29 9.45
CA SER A 3 16.26 -4.85 8.28
C SER A 3 16.46 -5.89 7.17
N PHE A 4 15.41 -6.66 6.87
CA PHE A 4 15.46 -7.65 5.79
C PHE A 4 15.14 -6.96 4.46
N ASN A 5 16.16 -6.76 3.63
CA ASN A 5 15.98 -6.28 2.26
C ASN A 5 15.53 -7.47 1.39
N TRP A 6 14.22 -7.60 1.17
CA TRP A 6 13.63 -8.73 0.44
C TRP A 6 14.22 -8.90 -0.96
N THR A 7 14.19 -7.84 -1.77
CA THR A 7 14.68 -7.87 -3.15
C THR A 7 16.13 -8.29 -3.22
N LEU A 8 17.02 -7.68 -2.41
CA LEU A 8 18.44 -8.02 -2.43
C LEU A 8 18.68 -9.47 -1.99
N ASN A 9 18.06 -9.89 -0.88
CA ASN A 9 18.28 -11.22 -0.33
C ASN A 9 17.86 -12.32 -1.30
N PHE A 10 16.66 -12.20 -1.91
CA PHE A 10 16.19 -13.22 -2.84
C PHE A 10 16.96 -13.21 -4.15
N ARG A 11 17.33 -12.04 -4.68
CA ARG A 11 18.17 -11.96 -5.88
C ARG A 11 19.56 -12.52 -5.63
N GLN A 12 20.17 -12.29 -4.46
CA GLN A 12 21.44 -12.93 -4.08
C GLN A 12 21.31 -14.45 -3.98
N GLN A 13 20.24 -14.97 -3.35
CA GLN A 13 20.02 -16.42 -3.29
C GLN A 13 19.80 -17.06 -4.67
N VAL A 14 19.15 -16.37 -5.60
CA VAL A 14 19.01 -16.84 -6.98
C VAL A 14 20.35 -16.79 -7.69
N TYR A 15 21.07 -15.66 -7.58
CA TYR A 15 22.41 -15.47 -8.16
C TYR A 15 23.35 -16.59 -7.73
N ASP A 16 23.47 -16.82 -6.41
CA ASP A 16 24.39 -17.78 -5.83
C ASP A 16 24.02 -19.21 -6.28
N LYS A 17 22.72 -19.55 -6.28
CA LYS A 17 22.23 -20.85 -6.80
C LYS A 17 22.53 -21.04 -8.29
N TRP A 18 22.30 -20.02 -9.12
CA TRP A 18 22.57 -20.10 -10.56
C TRP A 18 24.07 -20.24 -10.85
N ALA A 19 24.90 -19.55 -10.09
CA ALA A 19 26.35 -19.69 -10.17
C ALA A 19 26.80 -21.11 -9.79
N GLU A 20 26.23 -21.69 -8.73
CA GLU A 20 26.46 -23.09 -8.33
C GLU A 20 25.99 -24.09 -9.41
N GLU A 21 24.88 -23.80 -10.09
CA GLU A 21 24.38 -24.58 -11.24
C GLU A 21 25.24 -24.39 -12.51
N GLY A 22 26.26 -23.52 -12.50
CA GLY A 22 27.13 -23.25 -13.63
C GLY A 22 26.49 -22.42 -14.74
N ARG A 23 25.43 -21.65 -14.44
CA ARG A 23 24.80 -20.74 -15.41
C ARG A 23 25.73 -19.56 -15.72
N ASP A 24 25.56 -18.97 -16.90
CA ASP A 24 26.28 -17.75 -17.26
C ASP A 24 25.77 -16.56 -16.43
N MET A 25 26.67 -15.99 -15.62
CA MET A 25 26.39 -14.87 -14.73
C MET A 25 26.94 -13.54 -15.24
N THR A 26 27.54 -13.49 -16.44
CA THR A 26 28.22 -12.29 -16.97
C THR A 26 27.30 -11.08 -17.12
N LEU A 27 25.99 -11.31 -17.28
CA LEU A 27 24.97 -10.26 -17.36
C LEU A 27 24.56 -9.70 -16.00
N TYR A 28 25.00 -10.30 -14.89
CA TYR A 28 24.57 -9.95 -13.54
C TYR A 28 25.75 -9.50 -12.69
N ASP A 29 25.70 -8.24 -12.25
CA ASP A 29 26.59 -7.70 -11.23
C ASP A 29 25.99 -7.92 -9.83
N ARG A 30 26.64 -8.79 -9.05
CA ARG A 30 26.19 -9.20 -7.71
C ARG A 30 26.02 -8.03 -6.74
N ASP A 31 26.85 -6.99 -6.86
CA ASP A 31 26.80 -5.82 -5.97
C ASP A 31 25.69 -4.83 -6.37
N ARG A 32 25.12 -5.00 -7.57
CA ARG A 32 24.06 -4.14 -8.12
C ARG A 32 22.70 -4.82 -8.24
N LEU A 33 22.50 -5.96 -7.60
CA LEU A 33 21.25 -6.74 -7.72
C LEU A 33 19.98 -5.99 -7.25
N MET A 34 20.11 -4.89 -6.49
CA MET A 34 18.99 -3.99 -6.16
C MET A 34 18.52 -3.11 -7.32
N SER A 35 19.29 -3.01 -8.41
CA SER A 35 18.97 -2.13 -9.53
C SER A 35 17.67 -2.52 -10.22
N GLN A 36 16.86 -1.53 -10.59
CA GLN A 36 15.66 -1.70 -11.42
C GLN A 36 15.98 -2.36 -12.77
N HIS A 37 17.24 -2.28 -13.23
CA HIS A 37 17.69 -2.92 -14.47
C HIS A 37 17.41 -4.43 -14.48
N TYR A 38 17.37 -5.07 -13.31
CA TYR A 38 17.14 -6.50 -13.18
C TYR A 38 15.67 -6.88 -12.92
N ASP A 39 14.74 -5.92 -12.83
CA ASP A 39 13.34 -6.20 -12.48
C ASP A 39 12.68 -7.19 -13.47
N ASP A 40 12.85 -6.94 -14.77
CA ASP A 40 12.31 -7.81 -15.82
C ASP A 40 13.29 -8.91 -16.27
N SER A 41 14.47 -9.01 -15.63
CA SER A 41 15.44 -10.05 -15.96
C SER A 41 14.98 -11.43 -15.48
N ALA A 42 15.52 -12.50 -16.07
CA ALA A 42 15.19 -13.86 -15.66
C ALA A 42 15.54 -14.13 -14.18
N LEU A 43 16.64 -13.55 -13.68
CA LEU A 43 17.02 -13.62 -12.27
C LEU A 43 16.02 -12.87 -11.37
N GLY A 44 15.58 -11.69 -11.80
CA GLY A 44 14.58 -10.88 -11.10
C GLY A 44 13.25 -11.60 -11.00
N GLN A 45 12.75 -12.15 -12.10
CA GLN A 45 11.50 -12.91 -12.15
C GLN A 45 11.52 -14.17 -11.27
N GLU A 46 12.63 -14.92 -11.25
CA GLU A 46 12.75 -16.06 -10.34
C GLU A 46 12.78 -15.63 -8.87
N ALA A 47 13.47 -14.53 -8.54
CA ALA A 47 13.48 -13.97 -7.19
C ALA A 47 12.08 -13.53 -6.75
N ASP A 48 11.34 -12.84 -7.63
CA ASP A 48 9.97 -12.39 -7.37
C ASP A 48 9.00 -13.56 -7.18
N GLU A 49 9.15 -14.65 -7.94
CA GLU A 49 8.36 -15.86 -7.72
C GLU A 49 8.63 -16.45 -6.33
N ARG A 50 9.89 -16.52 -5.90
CA ARG A 50 10.22 -16.99 -4.55
C ARG A 50 9.68 -16.07 -3.46
N ILE A 51 9.70 -14.75 -3.66
CA ILE A 51 9.10 -13.77 -2.74
C ILE A 51 7.58 -14.00 -2.67
N ARG A 52 6.91 -14.16 -3.81
CA ARG A 52 5.47 -14.37 -3.91
C ARG A 52 5.00 -15.61 -3.17
N THR A 53 5.77 -16.70 -3.22
CA THR A 53 5.41 -17.96 -2.54
C THR A 53 5.94 -18.06 -1.10
N PHE A 54 6.83 -17.16 -0.68
CA PHE A 54 7.56 -17.27 0.59
C PHE A 54 6.67 -17.59 1.79
N GLN A 55 5.63 -16.80 2.04
CA GLN A 55 4.79 -16.98 3.23
C GLN A 55 4.06 -18.34 3.21
N ARG A 56 3.49 -18.69 2.06
CA ARG A 56 2.79 -19.97 1.86
C ARG A 56 3.75 -21.15 2.06
N ASP A 57 4.93 -21.09 1.45
CA ASP A 57 5.90 -22.18 1.50
C ASP A 57 6.54 -22.28 2.89
N ALA A 58 6.79 -21.16 3.57
CA ALA A 58 7.25 -21.10 4.95
C ALA A 58 6.24 -21.73 5.93
N ALA A 59 4.95 -21.46 5.73
CA ALA A 59 3.90 -22.10 6.52
C ALA A 59 3.86 -23.61 6.28
N ALA A 60 3.87 -24.04 5.02
CA ALA A 60 3.75 -25.45 4.65
C ALA A 60 4.98 -26.30 5.01
N ARG A 61 6.19 -25.75 4.90
CA ARG A 61 7.45 -26.51 5.02
C ARG A 61 8.17 -26.30 6.36
N ALA A 62 8.01 -25.14 6.98
CA ALA A 62 8.71 -24.77 8.21
C ALA A 62 7.76 -24.49 9.39
N GLY A 63 6.44 -24.60 9.19
CA GLY A 63 5.46 -24.36 10.24
C GLY A 63 5.37 -22.90 10.69
N ILE A 64 5.84 -21.94 9.87
CA ILE A 64 5.76 -20.51 10.18
C ILE A 64 4.35 -20.02 9.86
N PHE A 65 3.49 -19.92 10.88
CA PHE A 65 2.09 -19.52 10.71
C PHE A 65 1.82 -18.04 11.01
N HIS A 66 2.79 -17.33 11.60
CA HIS A 66 2.67 -15.91 11.90
C HIS A 66 3.68 -15.11 11.07
N HIS A 67 3.17 -14.32 10.11
CA HIS A 67 3.95 -13.39 9.32
C HIS A 67 3.55 -11.96 9.67
N LEU A 68 4.55 -11.10 9.84
CA LEU A 68 4.35 -9.69 10.11
C LEU A 68 5.29 -8.87 9.23
N ILE A 69 4.75 -7.81 8.61
CA ILE A 69 5.55 -6.70 8.12
C ILE A 69 5.56 -5.68 9.27
N THR A 70 6.74 -5.30 9.76
CA THR A 70 6.86 -4.48 10.97
C THR A 70 6.40 -3.04 10.74
N LEU A 71 6.77 -2.44 9.61
CA LEU A 71 6.54 -1.03 9.30
C LEU A 71 5.79 -0.79 7.96
N PRO A 72 4.75 -1.56 7.60
CA PRO A 72 4.07 -1.42 6.31
C PRO A 72 3.44 -0.03 6.19
N THR A 73 2.77 0.44 7.25
CA THR A 73 2.13 1.76 7.28
C THR A 73 3.12 2.91 7.17
N TYR A 74 4.31 2.77 7.77
CA TYR A 74 5.35 3.82 7.68
C TYR A 74 5.79 4.00 6.22
N HIS A 75 6.12 2.90 5.54
CA HIS A 75 6.55 2.94 4.14
C HIS A 75 5.44 3.38 3.20
N THR A 76 4.22 2.86 3.35
CA THR A 76 3.11 3.21 2.45
C THR A 76 2.64 4.66 2.64
N ALA A 77 2.59 5.17 3.87
CA ALA A 77 2.24 6.56 4.13
C ALA A 77 3.33 7.53 3.64
N ALA A 78 4.61 7.20 3.84
CA ALA A 78 5.71 8.02 3.34
C ALA A 78 5.70 8.10 1.81
N LEU A 79 5.57 6.96 1.13
CA LEU A 79 5.53 6.90 -0.34
C LEU A 79 4.29 7.60 -0.92
N SER A 80 3.11 7.38 -0.34
CA SER A 80 1.87 8.01 -0.82
C SER A 80 1.92 9.53 -0.65
N THR A 81 2.45 10.01 0.48
CA THR A 81 2.59 11.44 0.76
C THR A 81 3.60 12.10 -0.18
N ASP A 82 4.76 11.48 -0.40
CA ASP A 82 5.79 11.98 -1.32
C ASP A 82 5.27 12.07 -2.77
N ASN A 83 4.59 11.02 -3.24
CA ASN A 83 3.97 11.02 -4.57
C ASN A 83 2.84 12.05 -4.70
N LEU A 84 2.02 12.23 -3.66
CA LEU A 84 0.98 13.25 -3.65
C LEU A 84 1.59 14.64 -3.70
N ALA A 85 2.57 14.94 -2.85
CA ALA A 85 3.24 16.24 -2.80
C ALA A 85 3.87 16.59 -4.16
N ARG A 86 4.59 15.64 -4.79
CA ARG A 86 5.20 15.84 -6.10
C ARG A 86 4.19 16.23 -7.18
N ARG A 87 3.01 15.59 -7.19
CA ARG A 87 1.96 15.88 -8.19
C ARG A 87 1.21 17.17 -7.86
N TYR A 88 0.85 17.35 -6.60
CA TYR A 88 0.05 18.48 -6.13
C TYR A 88 0.77 19.82 -6.27
N PHE A 89 2.07 19.85 -5.97
CA PHE A 89 2.91 21.03 -6.14
C PHE A 89 3.63 21.07 -7.50
N GLY A 90 3.49 20.02 -8.31
CA GLY A 90 3.96 19.98 -9.69
C GLY A 90 2.90 20.51 -10.66
N GLU A 91 2.99 20.08 -11.92
CA GLU A 91 2.10 20.56 -12.99
C GLU A 91 0.65 20.06 -12.85
N GLU A 92 0.41 18.95 -12.15
CA GLU A 92 -0.95 18.38 -12.02
C GLU A 92 -1.85 19.20 -11.06
N GLY A 93 -1.27 19.89 -10.08
CA GLY A 93 -2.07 20.64 -9.09
C GLY A 93 -3.11 19.76 -8.38
N MET A 94 -4.33 20.29 -8.21
CA MET A 94 -5.46 19.56 -7.63
C MET A 94 -5.79 18.25 -8.38
N LEU A 95 -5.48 18.14 -9.67
CA LEU A 95 -5.74 16.92 -10.43
C LEU A 95 -4.95 15.74 -9.88
N GLY A 96 -3.76 15.96 -9.33
CA GLY A 96 -2.94 14.93 -8.69
C GLY A 96 -3.67 14.25 -7.53
N TYR A 97 -4.33 15.05 -6.69
CA TYR A 97 -5.16 14.53 -5.59
C TYR A 97 -6.42 13.84 -6.10
N VAL A 98 -7.21 14.51 -6.97
CA VAL A 98 -8.49 13.98 -7.45
C VAL A 98 -8.31 12.68 -8.23
N LYS A 99 -7.31 12.60 -9.11
CA LYS A 99 -7.09 11.45 -9.99
C LYS A 99 -6.54 10.24 -9.23
N GLN A 100 -5.58 10.44 -8.34
CA GLN A 100 -4.83 9.35 -7.70
C GLN A 100 -5.40 8.90 -6.36
N VAL A 101 -6.15 9.78 -5.66
CA VAL A 101 -6.72 9.50 -4.34
C VAL A 101 -8.23 9.40 -4.45
N GLN A 102 -8.92 10.53 -4.65
CA GLN A 102 -10.37 10.59 -4.52
C GLN A 102 -11.13 9.66 -5.49
N ARG A 103 -10.76 9.66 -6.78
CA ARG A 103 -11.41 8.77 -7.77
C ARG A 103 -11.12 7.30 -7.51
N GLU A 104 -9.93 6.97 -7.02
CA GLU A 104 -9.56 5.60 -6.69
C GLU A 104 -10.29 5.11 -5.44
N GLU A 105 -10.41 5.95 -4.40
CA GLU A 105 -11.23 5.64 -3.22
C GLU A 105 -12.68 5.32 -3.61
N ILE A 106 -13.28 6.13 -4.51
CA ILE A 106 -14.64 5.90 -5.00
C ILE A 106 -14.73 4.58 -5.76
N ARG A 107 -13.82 4.32 -6.70
CA ARG A 107 -13.84 3.11 -7.56
C ARG A 107 -13.64 1.82 -6.78
N GLN A 108 -12.83 1.88 -5.73
CA GLN A 108 -12.51 0.73 -4.88
C GLN A 108 -13.47 0.60 -3.69
N GLY A 109 -14.44 1.52 -3.53
CA GLY A 109 -15.40 1.49 -2.44
C GLY A 109 -14.79 1.75 -1.06
N ILE A 110 -13.71 2.53 -1.00
CA ILE A 110 -13.01 2.84 0.25
C ILE A 110 -13.85 3.83 1.06
N ALA A 111 -14.23 3.44 2.28
CA ALA A 111 -15.10 4.23 3.15
C ALA A 111 -14.54 5.62 3.52
N CYS A 112 -13.22 5.81 3.44
CA CYS A 112 -12.55 7.10 3.72
C CYS A 112 -13.02 8.26 2.83
N VAL A 113 -13.59 8.01 1.65
CA VAL A 113 -14.19 9.10 0.83
C VAL A 113 -15.29 9.83 1.63
N LYS A 114 -15.99 9.07 2.50
CA LYS A 114 -16.97 9.52 3.48
C LYS A 114 -16.30 9.79 4.83
N HIS A 115 -15.23 10.58 4.83
CA HIS A 115 -14.37 10.79 6.01
C HIS A 115 -15.11 11.32 7.26
N GLN A 116 -16.20 12.06 7.10
CA GLN A 116 -17.03 12.50 8.23
C GLN A 116 -17.71 11.32 8.94
N ASN A 117 -18.24 10.36 8.19
CA ASN A 117 -18.83 9.14 8.75
C ASN A 117 -17.75 8.25 9.39
N MET A 118 -16.60 8.10 8.72
CA MET A 118 -15.45 7.39 9.31
C MET A 118 -14.93 8.03 10.61
N ALA A 119 -15.13 9.33 10.80
CA ALA A 119 -14.83 10.05 12.04
C ALA A 119 -15.95 9.97 13.10
N GLY A 120 -17.05 9.24 12.82
CA GLY A 120 -18.16 9.00 13.75
C GLY A 120 -19.17 10.15 13.86
N SER A 121 -19.26 11.02 12.85
CA SER A 121 -20.20 12.16 12.87
C SER A 121 -21.67 11.73 12.94
N ASP A 122 -22.04 10.61 12.30
CA ASP A 122 -23.37 10.02 12.35
C ASP A 122 -23.74 9.51 13.74
N ILE A 123 -22.83 8.79 14.40
CA ILE A 123 -22.99 8.35 15.80
C ILE A 123 -23.17 9.56 16.71
N GLY A 124 -22.41 10.63 16.47
CA GLY A 124 -22.54 11.88 17.21
C GLY A 124 -23.90 12.56 17.01
N ASP A 125 -24.45 12.51 15.79
CA ASP A 125 -25.76 13.09 15.48
C ASP A 125 -26.91 12.29 16.07
N ASP A 126 -26.87 10.96 16.00
CA ASP A 126 -27.85 10.06 16.63
C ASP A 126 -27.89 10.29 18.15
N HIS A 127 -26.72 10.44 18.77
CA HIS A 127 -26.63 10.76 20.20
C HIS A 127 -27.31 12.09 20.50
N LYS A 128 -27.02 13.17 19.76
CA LYS A 128 -27.66 14.47 20.00
C LYS A 128 -29.16 14.41 19.79
N GLU A 129 -29.63 13.71 18.77
CA GLU A 129 -31.06 13.54 18.49
C GLU A 129 -31.77 12.79 19.62
N ALA A 130 -31.14 11.75 20.18
CA ALA A 130 -31.69 11.04 21.34
C ALA A 130 -31.86 11.93 22.58
N PHE A 131 -30.99 12.94 22.79
CA PHE A 131 -31.06 13.83 23.96
C PHE A 131 -31.88 15.10 23.74
N ALA A 132 -31.79 15.72 22.57
CA ALA A 132 -32.34 17.04 22.28
C ALA A 132 -33.50 17.02 21.25
N GLY A 133 -33.82 15.86 20.67
CA GLY A 133 -34.86 15.72 19.67
C GLY A 133 -34.70 16.71 18.52
N GLU A 134 -35.77 17.42 18.18
CA GLU A 134 -35.78 18.42 17.10
C GLU A 134 -34.80 19.60 17.31
N ALA A 135 -34.37 19.86 18.54
CA ALA A 135 -33.41 20.93 18.85
C ALA A 135 -31.93 20.51 18.65
N ALA A 136 -31.68 19.26 18.24
CA ALA A 136 -30.33 18.73 18.07
C ALA A 136 -29.54 19.46 16.95
N LEU A 137 -28.39 20.02 17.32
CA LEU A 137 -27.43 20.62 16.39
C LEU A 137 -26.57 19.53 15.71
N LYS A 138 -27.04 19.04 14.57
CA LYS A 138 -26.41 17.96 13.79
C LYS A 138 -25.26 18.45 12.89
N ALA A 139 -24.25 17.61 12.71
CA ALA A 139 -23.17 17.80 11.75
C ALA A 139 -23.62 17.44 10.31
N GLY A 140 -24.57 16.53 10.18
CA GLY A 140 -25.28 16.22 8.95
C GLY A 140 -26.35 17.25 8.57
N GLY A 141 -26.77 17.24 7.30
CA GLY A 141 -27.75 18.18 6.75
C GLY A 141 -27.71 18.25 5.22
N GLN A 142 -28.51 19.15 4.61
CA GLN A 142 -28.58 19.28 3.14
C GLN A 142 -27.20 19.56 2.49
N HIS A 143 -26.31 20.27 3.19
CA HIS A 143 -24.97 20.61 2.72
C HIS A 143 -23.88 19.62 3.15
N ASN A 144 -24.23 18.45 3.70
CA ASN A 144 -23.25 17.45 4.07
C ASN A 144 -22.58 16.88 2.81
N THR A 145 -21.24 16.87 2.80
CA THR A 145 -20.41 16.25 1.75
C THR A 145 -20.75 14.78 1.53
N MET A 146 -21.26 14.08 2.53
CA MET A 146 -21.76 12.71 2.43
C MET A 146 -22.83 12.53 1.35
N ASN A 147 -23.67 13.55 1.11
CA ASN A 147 -24.73 13.50 0.09
C ASN A 147 -24.16 13.56 -1.33
N GLN A 148 -22.94 14.05 -1.51
CA GLN A 148 -22.27 14.12 -2.82
C GLN A 148 -21.71 12.76 -3.26
N PHE A 149 -21.67 11.78 -2.34
CA PHE A 149 -21.18 10.42 -2.57
C PHE A 149 -22.29 9.36 -2.35
N ALA A 150 -23.55 9.79 -2.27
CA ALA A 150 -24.70 8.89 -2.33
C ALA A 150 -24.99 8.57 -3.81
N ALA A 151 -25.20 7.29 -4.11
CA ALA A 151 -25.61 6.82 -5.44
C ALA A 151 -27.12 6.99 -5.62
#